data_AF-A0A7S1UX66-F1
#
_entry.id   AF-A0A7S1UX66-F1
#
_cell.length_a   1.000
_cell.length_b   1.000
_cell.length_c   1.000
_cell.angle_alpha   90.00
_cell.angle_beta   90.00
_cell.angle_gamma   90.00
#
_symmetry.space_group_name_H-M   'P 1'
#
loop_
_entity.id
_entity.type
_entity.pdbx_description
1 polymer ?
#
loop_
_entity_poly.entity_id
_entity_poly.type
_entity_poly.pdbx_seq_one_letter_code
_entity_poly.pdbx_strand_id
1 'polypeptide(L)'
;DKLSEAEKLSCGLFLLRGFLSPQEASEAFAFLNDDTQLPWNHKPRAGGERLDQHAYSYTRKKREYKNSQGLSFLERLCERIEKEFDGQVSDVWCNRFKKKTGHHIPWHTDTYGRHIFVLSLGAQRVVQFRKKPRMMRDQDDDAIEDIVPSSGNLYFFPLAVNNTHEHRVRGAHYNPNGQYDMEGTRLSLVFYFTTPKYAKEYKIAAGDRIRGFATTMFE
;
A
#
# COMPACT_ATOMS: atom_id res chain seq x y z
N ASP A 1 16.40 -10.63 -7.99
CA ASP A 1 15.73 -9.40 -7.53
C ASP A 1 14.30 -9.79 -7.20
N LYS A 2 13.82 -9.66 -5.96
CA LYS A 2 12.46 -10.14 -5.62
C LYS A 2 11.36 -9.45 -6.42
N LEU A 3 11.59 -8.24 -6.93
CA LEU A 3 10.62 -7.57 -7.79
C LEU A 3 10.51 -8.21 -9.19
N SER A 4 11.51 -8.97 -9.65
CA SER A 4 11.41 -9.68 -10.93
C SER A 4 10.48 -10.89 -10.88
N GLU A 5 10.17 -11.38 -9.68
CA GLU A 5 9.22 -12.46 -9.43
C GLU A 5 7.79 -11.92 -9.19
N ALA A 6 7.64 -10.60 -9.07
CA ALA A 6 6.37 -9.96 -8.80
C ALA A 6 5.49 -9.87 -10.06
N GLU A 7 4.18 -9.93 -9.87
CA GLU A 7 3.21 -9.63 -10.92
C GLU A 7 3.27 -8.12 -11.22
N LYS A 8 3.71 -7.76 -12.43
CA LYS A 8 3.73 -6.37 -12.87
C LYS A 8 2.37 -6.00 -13.47
N LEU A 9 1.75 -4.98 -12.90
CA LEU A 9 0.44 -4.47 -13.29
C LEU A 9 0.54 -3.37 -14.34
N SER A 10 -0.57 -3.06 -15.02
CA SER A 10 -0.57 -2.18 -16.20
C SER A 10 -0.21 -0.73 -15.85
N CYS A 11 -0.59 -0.25 -14.66
CA CYS A 11 -0.18 1.06 -14.13
C CYS A 11 1.28 1.10 -13.64
N GLY A 12 2.01 -0.02 -13.69
CA GLY A 12 3.43 -0.10 -13.31
C GLY A 12 3.67 -0.42 -11.83
N LEU A 13 2.66 -0.87 -11.10
CA LEU A 13 2.80 -1.46 -9.76
C LEU A 13 3.35 -2.89 -9.85
N PHE A 14 3.90 -3.37 -8.75
CA PHE A 14 4.33 -4.77 -8.61
C PHE A 14 3.61 -5.41 -7.44
N LEU A 15 2.95 -6.54 -7.66
CA LEU A 15 2.25 -7.30 -6.63
C LEU A 15 3.00 -8.60 -6.32
N LEU A 16 3.48 -8.72 -5.08
CA LEU A 16 4.14 -9.90 -4.54
C LEU A 16 3.12 -10.70 -3.74
N ARG A 17 2.72 -11.84 -4.31
CA ARG A 17 1.78 -12.76 -3.67
C ARG A 17 2.52 -13.63 -2.65
N GLY A 18 1.92 -13.79 -1.48
CA GLY A 18 2.50 -14.63 -0.42
C GLY A 18 3.82 -14.10 0.13
N PHE A 19 4.01 -12.77 0.18
CA PHE A 19 5.17 -12.17 0.85
C PHE A 19 5.26 -12.65 2.30
N LEU A 20 4.12 -12.69 3.00
CA LEU A 20 3.95 -13.53 4.19
C LEU A 20 3.19 -14.80 3.80
N SER A 21 3.61 -15.92 4.38
CA SER A 21 2.82 -17.15 4.33
C SER A 21 1.45 -16.95 4.98
N PRO A 22 0.44 -17.79 4.67
CA PRO A 22 -0.89 -17.67 5.28
C PRO A 22 -0.86 -17.67 6.82
N GLN A 23 0.02 -18.48 7.42
CA GLN A 23 0.19 -18.53 8.87
C GLN A 23 0.79 -17.22 9.40
N GLU A 24 1.91 -16.77 8.84
CA GLU A 24 2.53 -15.49 9.24
C GLU A 24 1.57 -14.31 9.08
N ALA A 25 0.78 -14.29 8.00
CA ALA A 25 -0.20 -13.24 7.75
C ALA A 25 -1.35 -13.26 8.78
N SER A 26 -1.81 -14.45 9.18
CA SER A 26 -2.83 -14.62 10.21
C SER A 26 -2.33 -14.15 11.58
N GLU A 27 -1.12 -14.58 11.97
CA GLU A 27 -0.46 -14.17 13.21
C GLU A 27 -0.23 -12.66 13.24
N ALA A 28 0.32 -12.09 12.16
CA ALA A 28 0.52 -10.65 12.02
C ALA A 28 -0.80 -9.88 12.13
N PHE A 29 -1.87 -10.36 11.50
CA PHE A 29 -3.18 -9.74 11.58
C PHE A 29 -3.73 -9.77 13.00
N ALA A 30 -3.76 -10.94 13.66
CA ALA A 30 -4.26 -11.08 15.01
C ALA A 30 -3.51 -10.15 15.97
N PHE A 31 -2.20 -10.08 15.83
CA PHE A 31 -1.33 -9.31 16.70
C PHE A 31 -1.45 -7.79 16.48
N LEU A 32 -1.38 -7.32 15.23
CA LEU A 32 -1.39 -5.88 14.93
C LEU A 32 -2.79 -5.26 14.95
N ASN A 33 -3.85 -6.07 14.89
CA ASN A 33 -5.23 -5.59 15.00
C ASN A 33 -5.66 -5.29 16.45
N ASP A 34 -4.90 -5.77 17.44
CA ASP A 34 -5.14 -5.56 18.86
C ASP A 34 -4.72 -4.15 19.31
N ASP A 35 -5.63 -3.44 20.00
CA ASP A 35 -5.41 -2.08 20.53
C ASP A 35 -4.38 -2.05 21.67
N THR A 36 -4.09 -3.19 22.31
CA THR A 36 -3.04 -3.32 23.33
C THR A 36 -1.64 -3.47 22.73
N GLN A 37 -1.55 -3.99 21.50
CA GLN A 37 -0.28 -4.22 20.81
C GLN A 37 0.12 -3.03 19.96
N LEU A 38 -0.85 -2.43 19.25
CA LEU A 38 -0.64 -1.23 18.45
C LEU A 38 -1.57 -0.11 18.94
N PRO A 39 -1.04 1.08 19.32
CA PRO A 39 -1.83 2.15 19.90
C PRO A 39 -2.59 2.92 18.82
N TRP A 40 -3.63 2.31 18.28
CA TRP A 40 -4.44 2.86 17.20
C TRP A 40 -5.11 4.18 17.60
N ASN A 41 -4.94 5.21 16.76
CA ASN A 41 -5.77 6.41 16.85
C ASN A 41 -7.11 6.14 16.16
N HIS A 42 -8.19 6.24 16.92
CA HIS A 42 -9.57 6.02 16.46
C HIS A 42 -10.22 7.25 15.80
N LYS A 43 -9.57 8.41 15.90
CA LYS A 43 -10.00 9.68 15.28
C LYS A 43 -8.80 10.39 14.65
N PRO A 44 -8.04 9.72 13.77
CA PRO A 44 -6.84 10.30 13.20
C PRO A 44 -7.21 11.46 12.28
N ARG A 45 -6.26 12.38 12.12
CA ARG A 45 -6.36 13.52 11.22
C ARG A 45 -5.16 13.59 10.30
N ALA A 46 -5.37 13.98 9.05
CA ALA A 46 -4.31 14.33 8.10
C ALA A 46 -4.69 15.63 7.39
N GLY A 47 -3.77 16.59 7.29
CA GLY A 47 -4.08 17.91 6.72
C GLY A 47 -5.18 18.69 7.46
N GLY A 48 -5.43 18.37 8.74
CA GLY A 48 -6.50 18.97 9.54
C GLY A 48 -7.85 18.25 9.44
N GLU A 49 -8.06 17.46 8.39
CA GLU A 49 -9.28 16.69 8.18
C GLU A 49 -9.27 15.37 8.96
N ARG A 50 -10.44 14.95 9.44
CA ARG A 50 -10.60 13.66 10.10
C ARG A 50 -10.63 12.57 9.04
N LEU A 51 -9.86 11.51 9.26
CA LEU A 51 -9.92 10.32 8.41
C LEU A 51 -11.01 9.38 8.92
N ASP A 52 -11.62 8.65 7.98
CA ASP A 52 -12.64 7.67 8.30
C ASP A 52 -12.05 6.44 8.98
N GLN A 53 -10.87 5.99 8.55
CA GLN A 53 -10.18 4.84 9.12
C GLN A 53 -9.46 5.15 10.43
N HIS A 54 -9.19 4.11 11.22
CA HIS A 54 -8.23 4.22 12.32
C HIS A 54 -6.82 4.20 11.74
N ALA A 55 -5.88 4.89 12.39
CA ALA A 55 -4.51 4.97 11.91
C ALA A 55 -3.51 4.98 13.06
N TYR A 56 -2.28 4.57 12.75
CA TYR A 56 -1.12 4.74 13.63
C TYR A 56 0.10 5.05 12.77
N SER A 57 0.93 5.99 13.21
CA SER A 57 2.17 6.34 12.55
C SER A 57 3.34 5.84 13.37
N TYR A 58 4.12 4.93 12.81
CA TYR A 58 5.33 4.40 13.43
C TYR A 58 6.56 5.07 12.80
N THR A 59 7.30 5.82 13.62
CA THR A 59 8.57 6.44 13.21
C THR A 59 9.73 5.74 13.91
N ARG A 60 10.63 5.13 13.14
CA ARG A 60 11.72 4.28 13.67
C ARG A 60 12.76 5.03 14.52
N LYS A 61 12.84 6.36 14.42
CA LYS A 61 13.82 7.19 15.15
C LYS A 61 13.71 7.09 16.67
N LYS A 62 12.54 6.77 17.21
CA LYS A 62 12.27 6.87 18.64
C LYS A 62 12.63 5.62 19.45
N ARG A 63 13.07 4.53 18.80
CA ARG A 63 13.37 3.22 19.43
C ARG A 63 12.25 2.70 20.37
N GLU A 64 11.03 3.20 20.21
CA GLU A 64 9.86 2.84 21.03
C GLU A 64 9.51 1.35 20.92
N TYR A 65 9.93 0.70 19.84
CA TYR A 65 9.73 -0.73 19.61
C TYR A 65 10.28 -1.61 20.74
N LYS A 66 11.31 -1.17 21.46
CA LYS A 66 11.88 -1.95 22.58
C LYS A 66 10.92 -2.15 23.74
N ASN A 67 9.89 -1.30 23.84
CA ASN A 67 8.95 -1.30 24.97
C ASN A 67 7.57 -1.86 24.59
N SER A 68 7.35 -2.25 23.33
CA SER A 68 6.09 -2.81 22.86
C SER A 68 6.35 -4.00 21.94
N GLN A 69 5.71 -5.13 22.24
CA GLN A 69 5.81 -6.31 21.40
C GLN A 69 5.21 -6.06 20.00
N GLY A 70 4.07 -5.36 19.91
CA GLY A 70 3.45 -4.93 18.65
C GLY A 70 4.39 -4.10 17.78
N LEU A 71 5.05 -3.10 18.37
CA LEU A 71 6.03 -2.28 17.64
C LEU A 71 7.29 -3.06 17.28
N SER A 72 7.76 -3.98 18.12
CA SER A 72 8.85 -4.91 17.77
C SER A 72 8.49 -5.80 16.58
N PHE A 73 7.23 -6.25 16.49
CA PHE A 73 6.76 -7.01 15.33
C PHE A 73 6.80 -6.17 14.05
N LEU A 74 6.33 -4.92 14.13
CA LEU A 74 6.36 -3.98 13.01
C LEU A 74 7.81 -3.67 12.55
N GLU A 75 8.74 -3.56 13.49
CA GLU A 75 10.17 -3.40 13.21
C GLU A 75 10.73 -4.60 12.43
N ARG A 76 10.40 -5.85 12.82
CA ARG A 76 10.82 -7.05 12.07
C ARG A 76 10.29 -7.08 10.63
N LEU A 77 9.07 -6.57 10.40
CA LEU A 77 8.55 -6.43 9.04
C LEU A 77 9.35 -5.40 8.24
N CYS A 78 9.77 -4.29 8.87
CA CYS A 78 10.65 -3.30 8.24
C CYS A 78 11.98 -3.95 7.85
N GLU A 79 12.65 -4.61 8.81
CA GLU A 79 13.94 -5.29 8.58
C GLU A 79 13.86 -6.34 7.46
N ARG A 80 12.74 -7.06 7.36
CA ARG A 80 12.50 -8.03 6.27
C ARG A 80 12.41 -7.34 4.91
N ILE A 81 11.64 -6.26 4.79
CA ILE A 81 11.55 -5.48 3.54
C ILE A 81 12.93 -4.91 3.18
N GLU A 82 13.65 -4.33 4.15
CA GLU A 82 14.99 -3.78 3.93
C GLU A 82 15.97 -4.84 3.42
N LYS A 83 15.93 -6.05 4.00
CA LYS A 83 16.77 -7.18 3.59
C LYS A 83 16.40 -7.71 2.20
N GLU A 84 15.11 -7.83 1.89
CA GLU A 84 14.65 -8.43 0.65
C GLU A 84 14.75 -7.49 -0.57
N PHE A 85 14.69 -6.18 -0.35
CA PHE A 85 14.70 -5.17 -1.40
C PHE A 85 15.91 -4.23 -1.34
N ASP A 86 16.88 -4.53 -0.48
CA ASP A 86 18.16 -3.83 -0.34
C ASP A 86 17.97 -2.31 -0.25
N GLY A 87 17.27 -1.84 0.77
CA GLY A 87 17.03 -0.41 1.00
C GLY A 87 16.62 -0.10 2.43
N GLN A 88 16.00 1.05 2.65
CA GLN A 88 15.69 1.54 3.99
C GLN A 88 14.24 1.97 4.16
N VAL A 89 13.57 1.46 5.20
CA VAL A 89 12.26 1.90 5.64
C VAL A 89 12.45 2.97 6.71
N SER A 90 11.92 4.17 6.50
CA SER A 90 12.04 5.23 7.51
C SER A 90 10.91 5.21 8.54
N ASP A 91 9.69 4.97 8.05
CA ASP A 91 8.44 5.12 8.79
C ASP A 91 7.41 4.15 8.22
N VAL A 92 6.40 3.80 9.03
CA VAL A 92 5.26 3.00 8.60
C VAL A 92 3.97 3.70 8.97
N TRP A 93 3.10 3.91 7.98
CA TRP A 93 1.74 4.37 8.22
C TRP A 93 0.77 3.19 8.21
N CYS A 94 0.21 2.89 9.37
CA CYS A 94 -0.71 1.78 9.56
C CYS A 94 -2.15 2.30 9.43
N ASN A 95 -2.95 1.70 8.56
CA ASN A 95 -4.39 1.95 8.44
C ASN A 95 -5.19 0.73 8.88
N ARG A 96 -6.28 0.92 9.63
CA ARG A 96 -7.23 -0.13 10.02
C ARG A 96 -8.65 0.21 9.59
N PHE A 97 -9.17 -0.60 8.69
CA PHE A 97 -10.51 -0.49 8.10
C PHE A 97 -11.45 -1.48 8.79
N LYS A 98 -12.37 -1.00 9.63
CA LYS A 98 -13.30 -1.87 10.37
C LYS A 98 -14.51 -2.23 9.49
N LYS A 99 -14.98 -3.47 9.64
CA LYS A 99 -16.08 -4.08 8.86
C LYS A 99 -17.33 -3.19 8.65
N LYS A 100 -17.84 -2.51 9.69
CA LYS A 100 -19.20 -1.91 9.70
C LYS A 100 -19.24 -0.38 9.60
N THR A 101 -18.20 0.25 9.07
CA THR A 101 -17.96 1.69 9.31
C THR A 101 -17.87 2.53 8.04
N GLY A 102 -17.98 1.92 6.85
CA GLY A 102 -17.74 2.63 5.61
C GLY A 102 -16.30 3.17 5.48
N HIS A 103 -15.36 2.72 6.35
CA HIS A 103 -13.96 3.14 6.29
C HIS A 103 -13.42 2.92 4.88
N HIS A 104 -12.95 4.00 4.28
CA HIS A 104 -12.36 4.03 2.95
C HIS A 104 -11.22 5.05 2.97
N ILE A 105 -10.42 5.07 1.92
CA ILE A 105 -9.53 6.20 1.67
C ILE A 105 -10.01 6.80 0.35
N PRO A 106 -10.28 8.12 0.26
CA PRO A 106 -10.65 8.76 -0.99
C PRO A 106 -9.47 8.76 -1.98
N TRP A 107 -9.73 9.22 -3.20
CA TRP A 107 -8.67 9.42 -4.20
C TRP A 107 -7.64 10.42 -3.67
N HIS A 108 -6.38 10.00 -3.64
CA HIS A 108 -5.27 10.82 -3.18
C HIS A 108 -3.94 10.37 -3.79
N THR A 109 -2.92 11.20 -3.58
CA THR A 109 -1.54 10.91 -3.96
C THR A 109 -0.67 11.01 -2.73
N ASP A 110 0.30 10.11 -2.58
CA ASP A 110 1.26 10.23 -1.51
C ASP A 110 2.24 11.37 -1.83
N THR A 111 2.46 12.30 -0.90
CA THR A 111 3.29 13.50 -1.15
C THR A 111 4.73 13.35 -0.65
N TYR A 112 5.13 12.15 -0.22
CA TYR A 112 6.35 11.94 0.56
C TYR A 112 7.64 11.77 -0.25
N GLY A 113 7.55 11.77 -1.60
CA GLY A 113 8.73 11.70 -2.47
C GLY A 113 9.54 10.41 -2.33
N ARG A 114 8.90 9.31 -1.92
CA ARG A 114 9.55 8.02 -1.63
C ARG A 114 8.84 6.88 -2.38
N HIS A 115 9.54 5.76 -2.49
CA HIS A 115 8.90 4.51 -2.88
C HIS A 115 8.07 3.99 -1.71
N ILE A 116 7.04 3.21 -2.02
CA ILE A 116 6.13 2.70 -0.99
C ILE A 116 5.97 1.20 -1.18
N PHE A 117 6.11 0.46 -0.10
CA PHE A 117 5.59 -0.90 -0.03
C PHE A 117 4.32 -0.89 0.82
N VAL A 118 3.32 -1.68 0.42
CA VAL A 118 2.09 -1.82 1.20
C VAL A 118 1.79 -3.28 1.45
N LEU A 119 1.83 -3.67 2.73
CA LEU A 119 1.42 -5.01 3.18
C LEU A 119 -0.06 -4.98 3.54
N SER A 120 -0.83 -5.91 2.98
CA SER A 120 -2.24 -6.08 3.32
C SER A 120 -2.43 -7.28 4.25
N LEU A 121 -3.22 -7.11 5.31
CA LEU A 121 -3.54 -8.17 6.28
C LEU A 121 -5.05 -8.20 6.54
N GLY A 122 -5.57 -9.40 6.81
CA GLY A 122 -6.98 -9.61 7.14
C GLY A 122 -7.88 -9.62 5.91
N ALA A 123 -9.04 -8.98 6.01
CA ALA A 123 -10.01 -8.94 4.92
C ALA A 123 -9.48 -8.23 3.68
N GLN A 124 -9.87 -8.72 2.50
CA GLN A 124 -9.56 -8.08 1.23
C GLN A 124 -10.27 -6.72 1.11
N ARG A 125 -9.68 -5.78 0.38
CA ARG A 125 -10.35 -4.56 -0.10
C ARG A 125 -9.86 -4.25 -1.49
N VAL A 126 -10.74 -3.73 -2.33
CA VAL A 126 -10.35 -3.20 -3.63
C VAL A 126 -9.54 -1.93 -3.41
N VAL A 127 -8.31 -1.91 -3.92
CA VAL A 127 -7.49 -0.71 -4.06
C VAL A 127 -7.51 -0.33 -5.53
N GLN A 128 -7.86 0.92 -5.81
CA GLN A 128 -8.03 1.40 -7.17
C GLN A 128 -6.96 2.42 -7.49
N PHE A 129 -6.48 2.39 -8.73
CA PHE A 129 -5.48 3.30 -9.27
C PHE A 129 -6.03 3.93 -10.54
N ARG A 130 -5.78 5.22 -10.73
CA ARG A 130 -6.07 5.91 -11.99
C ARG A 130 -5.03 6.98 -12.26
N LYS A 131 -4.85 7.36 -13.52
CA LYS A 131 -4.03 8.52 -13.90
C LYS A 131 -4.58 9.77 -13.19
N LYS A 132 -3.70 10.71 -12.83
CA LYS A 132 -4.12 12.00 -12.28
C LYS A 132 -4.90 12.77 -13.35
N PRO A 133 -5.93 13.57 -13.00
CA PRO A 133 -6.72 14.33 -13.97
C PRO A 133 -5.88 15.16 -14.94
N ARG A 134 -4.83 15.83 -14.46
CA ARG A 134 -3.90 16.63 -15.28
C ARG A 134 -3.04 15.83 -16.27
N MET A 135 -3.01 14.50 -16.15
CA MET A 135 -2.26 13.58 -17.01
C MET A 135 -3.18 12.87 -18.01
N MET A 136 -4.50 13.05 -17.89
CA MET A 136 -5.47 12.58 -18.87
C MET A 136 -5.43 13.55 -20.07
N ARG A 137 -5.27 13.00 -21.28
CA ARG A 137 -5.54 13.71 -22.53
C ARG A 137 -7.00 13.43 -22.91
N ASP A 138 -7.59 14.24 -23.79
CA ASP A 138 -9.03 14.22 -24.12
C ASP A 138 -9.61 12.87 -24.63
N GLN A 139 -8.78 11.83 -24.77
CA GLN A 139 -9.15 10.46 -25.18
C GLN A 139 -8.48 9.35 -24.33
N ASP A 140 -7.70 9.70 -23.31
CA ASP A 140 -7.16 8.71 -22.37
C ASP A 140 -8.29 8.35 -21.40
N ASP A 141 -8.95 7.22 -21.64
CA ASP A 141 -10.02 6.69 -20.80
C ASP A 141 -9.68 6.81 -19.31
N ASP A 142 -10.72 7.06 -18.50
CA ASP A 142 -10.77 6.94 -17.04
C ASP A 142 -10.51 5.48 -16.58
N ALA A 143 -9.48 4.84 -17.14
CA ALA A 143 -9.09 3.47 -16.86
C ALA A 143 -8.68 3.38 -15.40
N ILE A 144 -9.58 2.77 -14.62
CA ILE A 144 -9.34 2.43 -13.24
C ILE A 144 -8.78 1.00 -13.23
N GLU A 145 -7.58 0.86 -12.68
CA GLU A 145 -7.02 -0.46 -12.40
C GLU A 145 -7.30 -0.86 -10.96
N ASP A 146 -7.91 -2.03 -10.81
CA ASP A 146 -8.28 -2.60 -9.52
C ASP A 146 -7.29 -3.69 -9.10
N ILE A 147 -6.85 -3.63 -7.85
CA ILE A 147 -6.18 -4.75 -7.19
C ILE A 147 -6.95 -5.17 -5.95
N VAL A 148 -6.90 -6.47 -5.65
CA VAL A 148 -7.53 -7.06 -4.46
C VAL A 148 -6.46 -7.86 -3.70
N PRO A 149 -5.54 -7.19 -2.98
CA PRO A 149 -4.47 -7.88 -2.28
C PRO A 149 -5.03 -8.74 -1.15
N SER A 150 -4.73 -10.04 -1.20
CA SER A 150 -5.02 -10.98 -0.12
C SER A 150 -4.16 -10.69 1.12
N SER A 151 -4.58 -11.25 2.27
CA SER A 151 -3.78 -11.21 3.49
C SER A 151 -2.39 -11.81 3.24
N GLY A 152 -1.34 -11.08 3.60
CA GLY A 152 0.05 -11.45 3.40
C GLY A 152 0.66 -10.99 2.07
N ASN A 153 -0.12 -10.40 1.16
CA ASN A 153 0.42 -9.83 -0.07
C ASN A 153 1.07 -8.47 0.18
N LEU A 154 2.19 -8.24 -0.49
CA LEU A 154 2.92 -6.97 -0.51
C LEU A 154 2.84 -6.40 -1.91
N TYR A 155 2.46 -5.13 -2.07
CA TYR A 155 2.62 -4.45 -3.36
C TYR A 155 3.61 -3.29 -3.24
N PHE A 156 4.42 -3.14 -4.27
CA PHE A 156 5.38 -2.06 -4.41
C PHE A 156 4.80 -1.00 -5.34
N PHE A 157 4.80 0.23 -4.84
CA PHE A 157 4.35 1.43 -5.53
C PHE A 157 5.57 2.32 -5.80
N PRO A 158 6.12 2.28 -7.03
CA PRO A 158 7.26 3.10 -7.39
C PRO A 158 6.92 4.60 -7.35
N LEU A 159 7.90 5.42 -6.95
CA LEU A 159 7.75 6.89 -6.92
C LEU A 159 7.26 7.46 -8.27
N ALA A 160 7.72 6.91 -9.40
CA ALA A 160 7.29 7.33 -10.72
C ALA A 160 5.79 7.15 -10.94
N VAL A 161 5.21 6.04 -10.46
CA VAL A 161 3.77 5.78 -10.57
C VAL A 161 3.02 6.72 -9.64
N ASN A 162 3.52 6.97 -8.42
CA ASN A 162 2.91 7.93 -7.49
C ASN A 162 2.90 9.38 -8.03
N ASN A 163 3.81 9.72 -8.95
CA ASN A 163 3.82 11.01 -9.63
C ASN A 163 2.71 11.14 -10.69
N THR A 164 2.31 10.03 -11.33
CA THR A 164 1.38 10.00 -12.46
C THR A 164 -0.02 9.51 -12.10
N HIS A 165 -0.16 8.74 -11.02
CA HIS A 165 -1.42 8.15 -10.59
C HIS A 165 -1.85 8.66 -9.21
N GLU A 166 -3.15 8.60 -8.98
CA GLU A 166 -3.75 8.64 -7.65
C GLU A 166 -4.37 7.30 -7.34
N HIS A 167 -4.61 7.06 -6.05
CA HIS A 167 -5.15 5.79 -5.60
C HIS A 167 -6.17 5.98 -4.48
N ARG A 168 -7.02 4.98 -4.29
CA ARG A 168 -8.00 4.94 -3.23
C ARG A 168 -8.20 3.53 -2.69
N VAL A 169 -8.71 3.43 -1.47
CA VAL A 169 -9.18 2.15 -0.91
C VAL A 169 -10.69 2.23 -0.85
N ARG A 170 -11.38 1.37 -1.59
CA ARG A 170 -12.85 1.34 -1.56
C ARG A 170 -13.33 0.89 -0.17
N GLY A 171 -14.42 1.50 0.28
CA GLY A 171 -15.20 0.97 1.40
C GLY A 171 -15.73 -0.43 1.08
N ALA A 172 -16.05 -1.20 2.11
CA ALA A 172 -16.79 -2.45 1.90
C ALA A 172 -18.15 -2.11 1.29
N HIS A 173 -18.47 -2.69 0.13
CA HIS A 173 -19.74 -2.43 -0.56
C HIS A 173 -20.82 -3.30 0.07
N TYR A 174 -21.95 -2.70 0.43
CA TYR A 174 -23.15 -3.44 0.79
C TYR A 174 -23.87 -3.80 -0.51
N ASN A 175 -23.89 -5.08 -0.85
CA ASN A 175 -24.56 -5.53 -2.05
C ASN A 175 -26.09 -5.63 -1.78
N PRO A 176 -26.94 -5.66 -2.82
CA PRO A 176 -28.40 -5.73 -2.67
C PRO A 176 -28.92 -7.01 -1.98
N ASN A 177 -28.09 -8.06 -1.89
CA ASN A 177 -28.45 -9.31 -1.22
C ASN A 177 -28.24 -9.28 0.31
N GLY A 178 -27.82 -8.13 0.85
CA GLY A 178 -27.67 -7.91 2.28
C GLY A 178 -26.31 -8.33 2.83
N GLN A 179 -25.33 -8.61 1.97
CA GLN A 179 -23.97 -8.98 2.37
C GLN A 179 -22.98 -7.86 2.03
N TYR A 180 -21.92 -7.76 2.82
CA TYR A 180 -20.81 -6.90 2.47
C TYR A 180 -19.83 -7.67 1.60
N ASP A 181 -19.54 -7.17 0.41
CA ASP A 181 -18.43 -7.67 -0.39
C ASP A 181 -17.13 -7.41 0.38
N MET A 182 -16.37 -8.48 0.62
CA MET A 182 -15.14 -8.47 1.41
C MET A 182 -15.35 -8.16 2.90
N GLU A 183 -16.09 -9.04 3.58
CA GLU A 183 -16.41 -8.89 4.99
C GLU A 183 -15.16 -8.96 5.91
N GLY A 184 -15.11 -8.11 6.95
CA GLY A 184 -14.08 -8.17 8.00
C GLY A 184 -13.21 -6.92 8.12
N THR A 185 -12.24 -6.97 9.03
CA THR A 185 -11.27 -5.88 9.24
C THR A 185 -10.07 -6.08 8.32
N ARG A 186 -9.63 -4.99 7.68
CA ARG A 186 -8.38 -4.95 6.91
C ARG A 186 -7.36 -4.08 7.61
N LEU A 187 -6.11 -4.52 7.67
CA LEU A 187 -4.97 -3.67 7.96
C LEU A 187 -4.18 -3.40 6.67
N SER A 188 -3.67 -2.18 6.54
CA SER A 188 -2.76 -1.78 5.48
C SER A 188 -1.55 -1.11 6.12
N LEU A 189 -0.38 -1.72 5.99
CA LEU A 189 0.87 -1.19 6.53
C LEU A 189 1.67 -0.58 5.37
N VAL A 190 1.80 0.74 5.36
CA VAL A 190 2.43 1.52 4.28
C VAL A 190 3.85 1.87 4.71
N PHE A 191 4.84 1.18 4.16
CA PHE A 191 6.26 1.35 4.47
C PHE A 191 6.88 2.37 3.51
N TYR A 192 7.39 3.48 4.06
CA TYR A 192 8.08 4.49 3.27
C TYR A 192 9.53 4.08 3.03
N PHE A 193 9.84 3.75 1.79
CA PHE A 193 11.07 3.09 1.40
C PHE A 193 11.99 4.00 0.59
N THR A 194 13.26 4.03 0.97
CA THR A 194 14.35 4.73 0.28
C THR A 194 15.30 3.71 -0.30
N THR A 195 15.53 3.81 -1.60
CA THR A 195 16.44 2.93 -2.32
C THR A 195 17.89 3.38 -2.08
N PRO A 196 18.86 2.48 -2.16
CA PRO A 196 20.26 2.82 -1.94
C PRO A 196 20.78 3.65 -3.11
N LYS A 197 21.77 4.51 -2.86
CA LYS A 197 22.28 5.47 -3.86
C LYS A 197 22.82 4.82 -5.14
N TYR A 198 23.29 3.57 -5.06
CA TYR A 198 23.80 2.84 -6.22
C TYR A 198 22.66 2.29 -7.12
N ALA A 199 21.47 2.08 -6.55
CA ALA A 199 20.25 1.83 -7.31
C ALA A 199 19.73 3.19 -7.79
N LYS A 200 20.35 3.73 -8.86
CA LYS A 200 20.12 5.08 -9.45
C LYS A 200 18.70 5.26 -10.02
N GLU A 201 17.70 5.10 -9.16
CA GLU A 201 16.31 4.78 -9.42
C GLU A 201 16.15 3.28 -9.75
N TYR A 202 15.16 2.61 -9.14
CA TYR A 202 14.48 1.50 -9.80
C TYR A 202 13.85 2.07 -11.06
N LYS A 203 14.69 2.35 -12.08
CA LYS A 203 14.25 2.73 -13.40
C LYS A 203 13.54 1.50 -13.89
N ILE A 204 12.21 1.55 -13.82
CA ILE A 204 11.34 0.76 -14.69
C ILE A 204 12.08 0.70 -16.04
N ALA A 205 12.47 -0.50 -16.46
CA ALA A 205 13.47 -0.71 -17.50
C ALA A 205 13.16 0.20 -18.70
N ALA A 206 14.17 0.74 -19.39
CA ALA A 206 13.96 1.67 -20.50
C ALA A 206 12.96 1.14 -21.56
N GLY A 207 12.83 -0.20 -21.70
CA GLY A 207 11.81 -0.85 -22.53
C GLY A 207 10.35 -0.54 -22.15
N ASP A 208 10.06 -0.25 -20.88
CA ASP A 208 8.73 0.13 -20.40
C ASP A 208 8.40 1.61 -20.66
N ARG A 209 9.42 2.48 -20.77
CA ARG A 209 9.24 3.86 -21.26
C ARG A 209 8.95 3.89 -22.76
N ILE A 210 9.51 2.94 -23.51
CA ILE A 210 9.37 2.86 -24.97
C ILE A 210 8.01 2.27 -25.37
N ARG A 211 7.45 1.32 -24.62
CA ARG A 211 6.10 0.80 -24.90
C ARG A 211 5.00 1.85 -24.76
N GLY A 212 5.17 2.87 -23.90
CA GLY A 212 4.23 3.99 -23.82
C GLY A 212 4.39 5.02 -24.94
N PHE A 213 5.54 5.03 -25.63
CA PHE A 213 5.85 5.96 -26.72
C PHE A 213 5.59 5.36 -28.12
N ALA A 214 5.71 4.05 -28.27
CA ALA A 214 5.54 3.36 -29.55
C ALA A 214 4.06 3.16 -29.93
N THR A 215 3.14 3.03 -28.98
CA THR A 215 1.69 2.97 -29.26
C THR A 215 1.09 4.34 -29.59
N THR A 216 1.76 5.46 -29.31
CA THR A 216 1.28 6.81 -29.67
C THR A 216 1.85 7.34 -30.99
N MET A 217 2.69 6.57 -31.70
CA MET A 217 3.25 6.97 -32.99
C MET A 217 2.79 6.11 -34.18
N PHE A 218 1.86 5.16 -33.96
CA PHE A 218 1.32 4.30 -35.02
C PHE A 218 -0.21 4.12 -34.98
N GLU A 219 -0.94 5.08 -34.39
CA GLU A 219 -2.39 5.25 -34.59
C GLU A 219 -2.71 6.71 -34.94
#